data_AF-A0A182SD14-F1
#
_entry.id   AF-A0A182SD14-F1
#
_cell.length_a   1.000
_cell.length_b   1.000
_cell.length_c   1.000
_cell.angle_alpha   90.00
_cell.angle_beta   90.00
_cell.angle_gamma   90.00
#
_symmetry.space_group_name_H-M   'P 1'
#
loop_
_entity.id
_entity.type
_entity.pdbx_description
1 polymer ?
#
loop_
_entity_poly.entity_id
_entity_poly.type
_entity_poly.pdbx_seq_one_letter_code
_entity_poly.pdbx_strand_id
1 'polypeptide(L)'
;MGRECFEALSEHDCQQIYDNHQRELVETAKHNFQELLMEHADLFYHFKNIEPSGTITQNDIKEITDVLQEDLRYKLLDRLDQDRKVMLFQHLGFVHCPIREHCPAFPNCMDALIERILISNQNLPNPRFAQKDGQLQLNLIVIGLDYIANDFIDKIHQNCNDNGEYIVDGQVYGLNIETINRDNDSFSFELQCKGLICCYSNRQTFQYVYEVLDRLLQDNLDFKDS
;
A
#
# COMPACT_ATOMS: atom_id res chain seq x y z
N MET A 1 -40.87 -24.06 32.03
CA MET A 1 -39.94 -25.00 31.35
C MET A 1 -38.95 -24.16 30.57
N GLY A 2 -37.64 -24.33 30.77
CA GLY A 2 -36.59 -23.52 30.14
C GLY A 2 -35.43 -23.09 31.06
N ARG A 3 -35.56 -23.28 32.37
CA ARG A 3 -34.47 -23.02 33.32
C ARG A 3 -33.47 -24.18 33.45
N GLU A 4 -33.86 -25.40 33.06
CA GLU A 4 -33.00 -26.59 33.18
C GLU A 4 -31.66 -26.44 32.46
N CYS A 5 -31.64 -25.76 31.30
CA CYS A 5 -30.40 -25.47 30.58
C CYS A 5 -29.52 -24.45 31.31
N PHE A 6 -30.11 -23.48 32.00
CA PHE A 6 -29.38 -22.47 32.78
C PHE A 6 -28.91 -23.05 34.13
N GLU A 7 -29.75 -23.83 34.79
CA GLU A 7 -29.47 -24.51 36.06
C GLU A 7 -28.41 -25.62 35.91
N ALA A 8 -28.20 -26.13 34.70
CA ALA A 8 -27.15 -27.08 34.37
C ALA A 8 -25.76 -26.44 34.12
N LEU A 9 -25.70 -25.12 33.95
CA LEU A 9 -24.45 -24.40 33.75
C LEU A 9 -23.76 -24.10 35.08
N SER A 10 -22.43 -24.14 35.09
CA SER A 10 -21.69 -23.59 36.22
C SER A 10 -21.83 -22.07 36.29
N GLU A 11 -21.61 -21.48 37.46
CA GLU A 11 -21.61 -20.02 37.61
C GLU A 11 -20.58 -19.36 36.67
N HIS A 12 -19.44 -20.02 36.46
CA HIS A 12 -18.42 -19.60 35.50
C HIS A 12 -18.95 -19.58 34.06
N ASP A 13 -19.62 -20.64 33.63
CA ASP A 13 -20.15 -20.73 32.25
C ASP A 13 -21.28 -19.71 32.03
N CYS A 14 -22.13 -19.51 33.04
CA CYS A 14 -23.15 -18.47 33.03
C CYS A 14 -22.54 -17.08 32.83
N GLN A 15 -21.48 -16.75 33.57
CA GLN A 15 -20.79 -15.47 33.44
C GLN A 15 -20.15 -15.32 32.06
N GLN A 16 -19.47 -16.36 31.57
CA GLN A 16 -18.83 -16.33 30.26
C GLN A 16 -19.84 -16.14 29.11
N ILE A 17 -20.98 -16.83 29.17
CA ILE A 17 -22.06 -16.69 28.18
C ILE A 17 -22.63 -15.26 28.24
N TYR A 18 -22.89 -14.75 29.45
CA TYR A 18 -23.37 -13.39 29.63
C TYR A 18 -22.39 -12.36 29.05
N ASP A 19 -21.10 -12.47 29.37
CA ASP A 19 -20.07 -11.54 28.90
C ASP A 19 -19.90 -11.57 27.37
N ASN A 20 -19.96 -12.77 26.77
CA ASN A 20 -19.93 -12.91 25.31
C ASN A 20 -21.16 -12.27 24.67
N HIS A 21 -22.36 -12.53 25.21
CA HIS A 21 -23.59 -11.94 24.68
C HIS A 21 -23.62 -10.42 24.84
N GLN A 22 -23.16 -9.89 25.98
CA GLN A 22 -23.01 -8.45 26.18
C GLN A 22 -22.04 -7.86 25.14
N ARG A 23 -20.92 -8.53 24.87
CA ARG A 23 -19.97 -8.07 23.83
C ARG A 23 -20.63 -8.03 22.45
N GLU A 24 -21.38 -9.06 22.07
CA GLU A 24 -22.12 -9.10 20.80
C GLU A 24 -23.15 -7.97 20.68
N LEU A 25 -23.90 -7.69 21.74
CA LEU A 25 -24.86 -6.58 21.77
C LEU A 25 -24.16 -5.23 21.57
N VAL A 26 -23.02 -5.01 22.24
CA VAL A 26 -22.23 -3.79 22.11
C VAL A 26 -21.68 -3.63 20.70
N GLU A 27 -21.05 -4.66 20.14
CA GLU A 27 -20.49 -4.61 18.78
C GLU A 27 -21.58 -4.40 17.73
N THR A 28 -22.75 -5.04 17.89
CA THR A 28 -23.90 -4.82 17.01
C THR A 28 -24.42 -3.38 17.09
N ALA A 29 -24.53 -2.82 18.30
CA ALA A 29 -24.95 -1.43 18.48
C ALA A 29 -23.95 -0.44 17.86
N LYS A 30 -22.65 -0.68 18.02
CA LYS A 30 -21.58 0.12 17.39
C LYS A 30 -21.65 0.05 15.88
N HIS A 31 -21.80 -1.14 15.31
CA HIS A 31 -21.93 -1.31 13.85
C HIS A 31 -23.16 -0.59 13.31
N ASN A 32 -24.32 -0.73 13.96
CA ASN A 32 -25.53 -0.01 13.58
C ASN A 32 -25.36 1.52 13.63
N PHE A 33 -24.66 2.03 14.64
CA PHE A 33 -24.37 3.45 14.73
C PHE A 33 -23.43 3.91 13.61
N GLN A 34 -22.43 3.10 13.25
CA GLN A 34 -21.54 3.39 12.13
C GLN A 34 -22.30 3.46 10.79
N GLU A 35 -23.23 2.54 10.54
CA GLU A 35 -24.11 2.60 9.34
C GLU A 35 -24.95 3.87 9.34
N LEU A 36 -25.53 4.24 10.49
CA LEU A 36 -26.29 5.49 10.63
C LEU A 36 -25.45 6.73 10.24
N LEU A 37 -24.19 6.78 10.68
CA LEU A 37 -23.26 7.87 10.34
C LEU A 37 -22.96 7.91 8.83
N MET A 38 -22.76 6.75 8.20
CA MET A 38 -22.52 6.67 6.76
C MET A 38 -23.74 7.05 5.92
N GLU A 39 -24.95 6.68 6.36
CA GLU A 39 -26.21 7.07 5.72
C GLU A 39 -26.43 8.59 5.76
N HIS A 40 -25.94 9.26 6.81
CA HIS A 40 -26.02 10.70 7.00
C HIS A 40 -24.66 11.39 6.74
N ALA A 41 -23.85 10.85 5.83
CA ALA A 41 -22.53 11.40 5.52
C ALA A 41 -22.61 12.86 5.06
N ASP A 42 -23.73 13.29 4.47
CA ASP A 42 -24.04 14.66 4.06
C ASP A 42 -23.89 15.68 5.22
N LEU A 43 -24.29 15.31 6.44
CA LEU A 43 -24.13 16.13 7.63
C LEU A 43 -22.68 16.56 7.89
N PHE A 44 -21.71 15.75 7.45
CA PHE A 44 -20.29 15.92 7.74
C PHE A 44 -19.54 16.72 6.66
N TYR A 45 -20.10 16.89 5.45
CA TYR A 45 -19.39 17.58 4.37
C TYR A 45 -19.33 19.09 4.53
N HIS A 46 -20.30 19.71 5.21
CA HIS A 46 -20.39 21.17 5.32
C HIS A 46 -19.26 21.79 6.15
N PHE A 47 -18.62 21.01 7.01
CA PHE A 47 -17.45 21.43 7.78
C PHE A 47 -16.18 21.56 6.92
N LYS A 48 -16.22 21.19 5.63
CA LYS A 48 -15.12 21.37 4.67
C LYS A 48 -14.90 22.83 4.24
N ASN A 49 -15.89 23.70 4.46
CA ASN A 49 -15.80 25.15 4.22
C ASN A 49 -15.18 25.92 5.39
N ILE A 50 -14.81 25.20 6.44
CA ILE A 50 -14.05 25.76 7.54
C ILE A 50 -12.62 25.96 7.02
N GLU A 51 -12.15 27.21 7.02
CA GLU A 51 -10.79 27.63 6.64
C GLU A 51 -9.70 26.67 7.16
N PRO A 52 -8.46 26.70 6.63
CA PRO A 52 -7.39 25.75 6.96
C PRO A 52 -7.03 25.61 8.46
N SER A 53 -7.62 26.42 9.34
CA SER A 53 -7.46 26.37 10.80
C SER A 53 -8.73 26.09 11.59
N GLY A 54 -9.91 26.04 10.97
CA GLY A 54 -11.11 26.10 11.78
C GLY A 54 -11.42 24.74 12.41
N THR A 55 -11.62 24.83 13.72
CA THR A 55 -11.80 23.70 14.61
C THR A 55 -13.27 23.31 14.63
N ILE A 56 -13.58 22.01 14.54
CA ILE A 56 -14.94 21.51 14.77
C ILE A 56 -15.39 21.98 16.16
N THR A 57 -16.48 22.75 16.20
CA THR A 57 -17.01 23.37 17.42
C THR A 57 -18.03 22.48 18.11
N GLN A 58 -18.39 22.81 19.35
CA GLN A 58 -19.48 22.10 20.03
C GLN A 58 -20.85 22.33 19.39
N ASN A 59 -21.05 23.45 18.70
CA ASN A 59 -22.30 23.71 17.98
C ASN A 59 -22.43 22.76 16.78
N ASP A 60 -21.34 22.51 16.06
CA ASP A 60 -21.30 21.56 14.94
C ASP A 60 -21.66 20.15 15.40
N ILE A 61 -21.09 19.71 16.53
CA ILE A 61 -21.44 18.42 17.14
C ILE A 61 -22.92 18.39 17.54
N LYS A 62 -23.42 19.49 18.09
CA LYS A 62 -24.83 19.59 18.50
C LYS A 62 -25.76 19.44 17.30
N GLU A 63 -25.49 20.13 16.20
CA GLU A 63 -26.29 20.05 14.96
C GLU A 63 -26.35 18.62 14.43
N ILE A 64 -25.22 17.91 14.39
CA ILE A 64 -25.19 16.50 13.99
C ILE A 64 -26.04 15.67 14.95
N THR A 65 -25.83 15.82 16.27
CA THR A 65 -26.59 15.03 17.26
C THR A 65 -28.07 15.33 17.22
N ASP A 66 -28.47 16.56 16.91
CA ASP A 66 -29.88 16.94 16.87
C ASP A 66 -30.64 16.21 15.77
N VAL A 67 -29.97 15.89 14.66
CA VAL A 67 -30.51 15.06 13.57
C VAL A 67 -30.53 13.57 13.95
N LEU A 68 -29.44 13.07 14.54
CA LEU A 68 -29.28 11.63 14.78
C LEU A 68 -30.02 11.12 16.02
N GLN A 69 -30.30 11.98 17.00
CA GLN A 69 -30.75 11.57 18.34
C GLN A 69 -32.07 10.78 18.37
N GLU A 70 -32.91 10.92 17.35
CA GLU A 70 -34.20 10.21 17.29
C GLU A 70 -34.11 8.79 16.74
N ASP A 71 -33.04 8.47 16.01
CA ASP A 71 -32.84 7.14 15.42
C ASP A 71 -32.58 6.09 16.51
N LEU A 72 -33.21 4.93 16.37
CA LEU A 72 -33.06 3.83 17.33
C LEU A 72 -31.59 3.41 17.48
N ARG A 73 -30.82 3.39 16.38
CA ARG A 73 -29.41 2.99 16.36
C ARG A 73 -28.54 3.95 17.16
N TYR A 74 -28.91 5.23 17.22
CA TYR A 74 -28.27 6.21 18.10
C TYR A 74 -28.58 5.92 19.58
N LYS A 75 -29.86 5.63 19.88
CA LYS A 75 -30.37 5.34 21.24
C LYS A 75 -29.84 4.01 21.81
N LEU A 76 -29.49 3.04 20.96
CA LEU A 76 -28.86 1.77 21.39
C LEU A 76 -27.55 1.99 22.17
N LEU A 77 -26.88 3.13 21.96
CA LEU A 77 -25.65 3.50 22.65
C LEU A 77 -25.86 4.49 23.81
N ASP A 78 -27.07 4.68 24.32
CA ASP A 78 -27.33 5.63 25.42
C ASP A 78 -26.56 5.30 26.71
N ARG A 79 -26.27 4.01 26.95
CA ARG A 79 -25.42 3.56 28.07
C ARG A 79 -23.92 3.59 27.77
N LEU A 80 -23.54 3.94 26.54
CA LEU A 80 -22.19 3.96 25.99
C LEU A 80 -21.91 5.32 25.32
N ASP A 81 -22.25 6.41 26.00
CA ASP A 81 -22.16 7.77 25.44
C ASP A 81 -20.71 8.14 25.05
N GLN A 82 -19.72 7.62 25.78
CA GLN A 82 -18.31 7.80 25.48
C GLN A 82 -17.92 7.13 24.15
N ASP A 83 -18.28 5.86 23.95
CA ASP A 83 -18.05 5.16 22.68
C ASP A 83 -18.74 5.87 21.53
N ARG A 84 -19.99 6.29 21.72
CA ARG A 84 -20.75 7.04 20.71
C ARG A 84 -20.03 8.33 20.28
N LYS A 85 -19.50 9.09 21.25
CA LYS A 85 -18.71 10.30 20.96
C LYS A 85 -17.42 9.98 20.22
N VAL A 86 -16.69 8.94 20.64
CA VAL A 86 -15.46 8.51 19.97
C VAL A 86 -15.73 8.14 18.52
N MET A 87 -16.76 7.34 18.26
CA MET A 87 -17.16 6.95 16.91
C MET A 87 -17.56 8.16 16.05
N LEU A 88 -18.28 9.12 16.62
CA LEU A 88 -18.63 10.37 15.93
C LEU A 88 -17.38 11.18 15.54
N PHE A 89 -16.43 11.34 16.45
CA PHE A 89 -15.18 12.06 16.18
C PHE A 89 -14.28 11.32 15.18
N GLN A 90 -14.24 10.00 15.24
CA GLN A 90 -13.53 9.18 14.25
C GLN A 90 -14.14 9.34 12.86
N HIS A 91 -15.46 9.35 12.75
CA HIS A 91 -16.14 9.56 11.47
C HIS A 91 -15.89 10.97 10.91
N LEU A 92 -15.96 12.01 11.75
CA LEU A 92 -15.56 13.38 11.39
C LEU A 92 -14.10 13.42 10.89
N GLY A 93 -13.19 12.81 11.64
CA GLY A 93 -11.78 12.70 11.28
C GLY A 93 -11.60 12.02 9.92
N PHE A 94 -12.32 10.92 9.67
CA PHE A 94 -12.27 10.17 8.42
C PHE A 94 -12.80 10.97 7.23
N VAL A 95 -13.92 11.67 7.36
CA VAL A 95 -14.52 12.47 6.27
C VAL A 95 -13.61 13.63 5.86
N HIS A 96 -12.90 14.26 6.82
CA HIS A 96 -12.04 15.41 6.54
C HIS A 96 -10.59 15.05 6.22
N CYS A 97 -10.05 14.01 6.86
CA CYS A 97 -8.68 13.55 6.71
C CYS A 97 -8.68 12.01 6.72
N PRO A 98 -9.03 11.38 5.59
CA PRO A 98 -9.11 9.94 5.50
C PRO A 98 -7.72 9.34 5.73
N ILE A 99 -7.52 8.79 6.93
CA ILE A 99 -6.38 7.97 7.28
C ILE A 99 -6.85 6.56 7.61
N ARG A 100 -6.02 5.57 7.26
CA ARG A 100 -6.33 4.14 7.32
C ARG A 100 -6.86 3.72 8.69
N GLU A 101 -6.26 4.22 9.76
CA GLU A 101 -6.57 3.90 11.15
C GLU A 101 -7.95 4.38 11.60
N HIS A 102 -8.53 5.36 10.89
CA HIS A 102 -9.87 5.89 11.14
C HIS A 102 -10.89 5.41 10.11
N CYS A 103 -10.51 4.51 9.19
CA CYS A 103 -11.46 3.97 8.23
C CYS A 103 -12.51 3.11 8.96
N PRO A 104 -13.82 3.39 8.79
CA PRO A 104 -14.88 2.62 9.43
C PRO A 104 -14.85 1.12 9.06
N ALA A 105 -14.28 0.79 7.89
CA ALA A 105 -14.14 -0.58 7.43
C ALA A 105 -12.80 -1.24 7.82
N PHE A 106 -11.88 -0.56 8.51
CA PHE A 106 -10.61 -1.15 8.94
C PHE A 106 -10.84 -2.35 9.87
N PRO A 107 -10.11 -3.48 9.74
CA PRO A 107 -8.97 -3.74 8.85
C PRO A 107 -9.37 -4.35 7.49
N ASN A 108 -10.65 -4.29 7.13
CA ASN A 108 -11.24 -4.89 5.93
C ASN A 108 -11.49 -3.86 4.81
N CYS A 109 -11.02 -2.62 4.97
CA CYS A 109 -11.11 -1.62 3.91
C CYS A 109 -10.20 -1.98 2.72
N MET A 110 -10.53 -1.47 1.53
CA MET A 110 -9.78 -1.76 0.31
C MET A 110 -8.28 -1.45 0.46
N ASP A 111 -7.92 -0.34 1.09
CA ASP A 111 -6.51 0.03 1.31
C ASP A 111 -5.77 -0.99 2.17
N ALA A 112 -6.37 -1.42 3.29
CA ALA A 112 -5.78 -2.43 4.17
C ALA A 112 -5.72 -3.81 3.51
N LEU A 113 -6.68 -4.15 2.66
CA LEU A 113 -6.67 -5.39 1.87
C LEU A 113 -5.59 -5.36 0.79
N ILE A 114 -5.47 -4.25 0.04
CA ILE A 114 -4.41 -4.07 -0.97
C ILE A 114 -3.05 -4.17 -0.30
N GLU A 115 -2.83 -3.46 0.81
CA GLU A 115 -1.58 -3.53 1.55
C GLU A 115 -1.28 -4.96 2.02
N ARG A 116 -2.27 -5.67 2.58
CA ARG A 116 -2.10 -7.07 2.98
C ARG A 116 -1.75 -7.95 1.79
N ILE A 117 -2.40 -7.74 0.64
CA ILE A 117 -2.09 -8.46 -0.60
C ILE A 117 -0.68 -8.14 -1.06
N LEU A 118 -0.25 -6.87 -1.05
CA LEU A 118 1.09 -6.45 -1.44
C LEU A 118 2.17 -7.02 -0.51
N ILE A 119 1.94 -7.01 0.80
CA ILE A 119 2.83 -7.62 1.81
C ILE A 119 2.86 -9.15 1.63
N SER A 120 1.70 -9.79 1.46
CA SER A 120 1.62 -11.25 1.27
C SER A 120 2.26 -11.69 -0.05
N ASN A 121 2.20 -10.81 -1.06
CA ASN A 121 2.83 -10.99 -2.37
C ASN A 121 4.28 -10.49 -2.42
N GLN A 122 4.92 -10.16 -1.29
CA GLN A 122 6.39 -9.95 -1.27
C GLN A 122 7.18 -11.21 -1.67
N ASN A 123 6.52 -12.37 -1.72
CA ASN A 123 7.06 -13.61 -2.28
C ASN A 123 6.67 -13.87 -3.76
N LEU A 124 5.87 -13.00 -4.39
CA LEU A 124 5.78 -12.97 -5.84
C LEU A 124 6.95 -12.14 -6.36
N PRO A 125 7.68 -12.61 -7.38
CA PRO A 125 8.76 -11.81 -7.96
C PRO A 125 8.21 -10.45 -8.37
N ASN A 126 8.85 -9.40 -7.87
CA ASN A 126 8.65 -8.05 -8.38
C ASN A 126 8.62 -8.13 -9.91
N PRO A 127 7.60 -7.62 -10.62
CA PRO A 127 7.54 -7.73 -12.08
C PRO A 127 8.77 -7.12 -12.77
N ARG A 128 9.57 -6.32 -12.05
CA ARG A 128 10.86 -5.79 -12.52
C ARG A 128 12.01 -6.81 -12.54
N PHE A 129 11.93 -7.91 -11.81
CA PHE A 129 13.00 -8.89 -11.66
C PHE A 129 12.53 -10.25 -12.18
N ALA A 130 13.15 -10.70 -13.27
CA ALA A 130 12.91 -12.02 -13.82
C ALA A 130 13.35 -13.10 -12.80
N GLN A 131 12.72 -14.27 -12.83
CA GLN A 131 13.22 -15.44 -12.12
C GLN A 131 13.84 -16.42 -13.11
N LYS A 132 15.00 -16.97 -12.75
CA LYS A 132 15.64 -18.08 -13.45
C LYS A 132 15.99 -19.14 -12.41
N ASP A 133 15.50 -20.36 -12.60
CA ASP A 133 15.72 -21.49 -11.69
C ASP A 133 15.36 -21.20 -10.22
N GLY A 134 14.34 -20.36 -9.98
CA GLY A 134 13.88 -19.97 -8.64
C GLY A 134 14.67 -18.83 -7.98
N GLN A 135 15.69 -18.29 -8.65
CA GLN A 135 16.49 -17.16 -8.18
C GLN A 135 16.07 -15.85 -8.89
N LEU A 136 15.96 -14.75 -8.13
CA LEU A 136 15.71 -13.41 -8.67
C LEU A 136 16.88 -12.95 -9.53
N GLN A 137 16.60 -12.32 -10.67
CA GLN A 137 17.60 -11.86 -11.63
C GLN A 137 17.63 -10.33 -11.71
N LEU A 138 18.82 -9.76 -11.63
CA LEU A 138 19.15 -8.38 -11.97
C LEU A 138 19.71 -8.36 -13.39
N ASN A 139 18.89 -7.92 -14.34
CA ASN A 139 19.34 -7.72 -15.72
C ASN A 139 19.76 -6.26 -15.90
N LEU A 140 21.00 -6.01 -16.29
CA LEU A 140 21.55 -4.68 -16.53
C LEU A 140 22.07 -4.56 -17.96
N ILE A 141 21.86 -3.40 -18.56
CA ILE A 141 22.53 -2.98 -19.79
C ILE A 141 23.48 -1.84 -19.42
N VAL A 142 24.77 -2.01 -19.69
CA VAL A 142 25.79 -0.98 -19.48
C VAL A 142 26.20 -0.39 -20.83
N ILE A 143 25.95 0.91 -20.99
CA ILE A 143 26.29 1.67 -22.19
C ILE A 143 27.53 2.50 -21.90
N GLY A 144 28.58 2.34 -22.70
CA GLY A 144 29.75 3.20 -22.60
C GLY A 144 30.79 2.86 -23.63
N LEU A 145 31.52 3.89 -24.05
CA LEU A 145 32.62 3.77 -25.00
C LEU A 145 33.95 3.56 -24.26
N ASP A 146 34.94 3.03 -24.97
CA ASP A 146 36.29 2.74 -24.47
C ASP A 146 36.29 1.72 -23.31
N TYR A 147 37.13 1.94 -22.30
CA TYR A 147 37.34 1.01 -21.20
C TYR A 147 36.42 1.26 -20.00
N ILE A 148 35.60 2.32 -20.00
CA ILE A 148 34.88 2.79 -18.80
C ILE A 148 33.75 1.82 -18.44
N ALA A 149 32.97 1.37 -19.43
CA ALA A 149 31.92 0.37 -19.21
C ALA A 149 32.51 -0.94 -18.67
N ASN A 150 33.62 -1.39 -19.24
CA ASN A 150 34.29 -2.62 -18.81
C ASN A 150 34.87 -2.48 -17.39
N ASP A 151 35.57 -1.38 -17.07
CA ASP A 151 36.08 -1.12 -15.72
C ASP A 151 34.96 -1.06 -14.67
N PHE A 152 33.80 -0.50 -15.03
CA PHE A 152 32.63 -0.49 -14.17
C PHE A 152 32.07 -1.90 -13.92
N ILE A 153 31.97 -2.72 -14.97
CA ILE A 153 31.48 -4.10 -14.89
C ILE A 153 32.43 -4.97 -14.06
N ASP A 154 33.74 -4.82 -14.27
CA ASP A 154 34.76 -5.51 -13.49
C ASP A 154 34.61 -5.20 -11.99
N LYS A 155 34.32 -3.93 -11.65
CA LYS A 155 34.03 -3.54 -10.26
C LYS A 155 32.73 -4.12 -9.73
N ILE A 156 31.69 -4.25 -10.55
CA ILE A 156 30.47 -4.95 -10.12
C ILE A 156 30.78 -6.41 -9.81
N HIS A 157 31.48 -7.12 -10.70
CA HIS A 157 31.83 -8.51 -10.50
C HIS A 157 32.73 -8.74 -9.27
N GLN A 158 33.60 -7.79 -8.93
CA GLN A 158 34.38 -7.84 -7.69
C GLN A 158 33.52 -7.76 -6.41
N ASN A 159 32.29 -7.24 -6.51
CA ASN A 159 31.33 -7.19 -5.42
C ASN A 159 30.31 -8.35 -5.46
N CYS A 160 30.42 -9.24 -6.43
CA CYS A 160 29.66 -10.49 -6.49
C CYS A 160 30.42 -11.61 -5.76
N ASN A 161 29.68 -12.64 -5.35
CA ASN A 161 30.31 -13.87 -4.88
C ASN A 161 30.85 -14.72 -6.05
N ASP A 162 31.53 -15.84 -5.73
CA ASP A 162 32.15 -16.75 -6.72
C ASP A 162 31.14 -17.33 -7.74
N ASN A 163 29.85 -17.28 -7.43
CA ASN A 163 28.76 -17.74 -8.29
C ASN A 163 28.17 -16.63 -9.18
N GLY A 164 28.71 -15.41 -9.14
CA GLY A 164 28.18 -14.25 -9.87
C GLY A 164 26.89 -13.68 -9.28
N GLU A 165 26.62 -13.95 -8.00
CA GLU A 165 25.43 -13.49 -7.30
C GLU A 165 25.73 -12.24 -6.48
N TYR A 166 24.70 -11.40 -6.35
CA TYR A 166 24.74 -10.17 -5.57
C TYR A 166 23.76 -10.24 -4.40
N ILE A 167 24.20 -9.87 -3.20
CA ILE A 167 23.40 -9.98 -1.98
C ILE A 167 23.04 -8.59 -1.46
N VAL A 168 21.73 -8.31 -1.33
CA VAL A 168 21.21 -7.05 -0.78
C VAL A 168 20.13 -7.39 0.23
N ASP A 169 20.25 -6.87 1.45
CA ASP A 169 19.28 -7.06 2.54
C ASP A 169 18.93 -8.54 2.81
N GLY A 170 19.92 -9.44 2.64
CA GLY A 170 19.77 -10.89 2.81
C GLY A 170 19.09 -11.61 1.64
N GLN A 171 18.73 -10.92 0.57
CA GLN A 171 18.21 -11.50 -0.67
C GLN A 171 19.33 -11.72 -1.68
N VAL A 172 19.31 -12.87 -2.36
CA VAL A 172 20.31 -13.26 -3.35
C VAL A 172 19.75 -13.01 -4.76
N TYR A 173 20.51 -12.27 -5.57
CA TYR A 173 20.17 -11.96 -6.95
C TYR A 173 21.23 -12.54 -7.89
N GLY A 174 20.80 -13.27 -8.92
CA GLY A 174 21.64 -13.57 -10.08
C GLY A 174 21.83 -12.30 -10.90
N LEU A 175 23.05 -12.03 -11.34
CA LEU A 175 23.38 -10.83 -12.09
C LEU A 175 23.65 -11.16 -13.57
N ASN A 176 22.95 -10.49 -14.47
CA ASN A 176 23.13 -10.61 -15.92
C ASN A 176 23.42 -9.22 -16.50
N ILE A 177 24.62 -9.03 -17.05
CA ILE A 177 25.05 -7.75 -17.62
C ILE A 177 25.27 -7.89 -19.12
N GLU A 178 24.55 -7.07 -19.88
CA GLU A 178 24.78 -6.84 -21.31
C GLU A 178 25.53 -5.51 -21.49
N THR A 179 26.36 -5.42 -22.53
CA THR A 179 27.15 -4.21 -22.81
C THR A 179 26.86 -3.66 -24.18
N ILE A 180 26.77 -2.34 -24.28
CA ILE A 180 26.72 -1.60 -25.55
C ILE A 180 27.95 -0.70 -25.60
N ASN A 181 28.95 -1.13 -26.37
CA ASN A 181 30.26 -0.49 -26.43
C ASN A 181 30.80 -0.31 -27.85
N ARG A 182 29.99 -0.58 -28.89
CA ARG A 182 30.37 -0.42 -30.31
C ARG A 182 29.30 0.31 -31.10
N ASP A 183 29.73 0.95 -32.19
CA ASP A 183 28.85 1.72 -33.09
C ASP A 183 27.92 0.85 -33.95
N ASN A 184 28.18 -0.46 -34.05
CA ASN A 184 27.53 -1.38 -34.99
C ASN A 184 26.79 -2.57 -34.32
N ASP A 185 26.62 -2.57 -33.01
CA ASP A 185 25.83 -3.64 -32.37
C ASP A 185 24.37 -3.48 -32.78
N SER A 186 23.79 -4.53 -33.37
CA SER A 186 22.38 -4.55 -33.76
C SER A 186 21.49 -4.33 -32.52
N PHE A 187 20.80 -3.19 -32.46
CA PHE A 187 20.09 -2.67 -31.29
C PHE A 187 18.75 -3.33 -30.96
N SER A 188 18.55 -4.61 -31.31
CA SER A 188 17.34 -5.34 -30.90
C SER A 188 17.45 -5.77 -29.43
N PHE A 189 17.41 -4.82 -28.51
CA PHE A 189 17.39 -5.07 -27.07
C PHE A 189 15.97 -4.95 -26.53
N GLU A 190 15.45 -6.04 -25.97
CA GLU A 190 14.23 -6.00 -25.18
C GLU A 190 14.55 -5.30 -23.84
N LEU A 191 14.10 -4.06 -23.69
CA LEU A 191 14.34 -3.23 -22.50
C LEU A 191 13.45 -3.64 -21.31
N GLN A 192 12.47 -4.52 -21.54
CA GLN A 192 11.54 -4.94 -20.51
C GLN A 192 12.29 -5.63 -19.37
N CYS A 193 12.11 -5.11 -18.15
CA CYS A 193 12.70 -5.64 -16.92
C CYS A 193 14.25 -5.61 -16.90
N LYS A 194 14.89 -4.68 -17.64
CA LYS A 194 16.34 -4.41 -17.59
C LYS A 194 16.63 -3.01 -17.04
N GLY A 195 17.62 -2.90 -16.16
CA GLY A 195 18.15 -1.61 -15.69
C GLY A 195 19.21 -1.08 -16.64
N LEU A 196 19.27 0.23 -16.86
CA LEU A 196 20.21 0.84 -17.78
C LEU A 196 21.24 1.68 -17.03
N ILE A 197 22.53 1.50 -17.33
CA ILE A 197 23.63 2.25 -16.73
C ILE A 197 24.45 2.89 -17.83
N CYS A 198 24.67 4.20 -17.72
CA CYS A 198 25.40 4.99 -18.70
C CYS A 198 26.76 5.41 -18.13
N CYS A 199 27.83 5.03 -18.81
CA CYS A 199 29.21 5.25 -18.42
C CYS A 199 29.89 6.22 -19.40
N TYR A 200 30.34 7.37 -18.90
CA TYR A 200 31.07 8.37 -19.69
C TYR A 200 32.09 9.10 -18.79
N SER A 201 33.18 9.61 -19.37
CA SER A 201 34.23 10.36 -18.65
C SER A 201 34.58 11.70 -19.30
N ASN A 202 34.15 11.92 -20.53
CA ASN A 202 34.47 13.10 -21.30
C ASN A 202 33.35 13.40 -22.30
N ARG A 203 33.44 14.54 -22.99
CA ARG A 203 32.42 14.99 -23.95
C ARG A 203 32.18 13.99 -25.09
N GLN A 204 33.23 13.32 -25.57
CA GLN A 204 33.12 12.38 -26.68
C GLN A 204 32.37 11.11 -26.26
N THR A 205 32.75 10.52 -25.13
CA THR A 205 32.08 9.33 -24.56
C THR A 205 30.63 9.63 -24.14
N PHE A 206 30.36 10.85 -23.65
CA PHE A 206 28.99 11.31 -23.39
C PHE A 206 28.15 11.41 -24.66
N GLN A 207 28.71 11.98 -25.73
CA GLN A 207 28.02 12.11 -27.02
C GLN A 207 27.64 10.73 -27.59
N TYR A 208 28.54 9.75 -27.48
CA TYR A 208 28.25 8.37 -27.84
C TYR A 208 27.06 7.79 -27.07
N VAL A 209 27.08 7.92 -25.73
CA VAL A 209 25.97 7.45 -24.88
C VAL A 209 24.66 8.11 -25.28
N TYR A 210 24.68 9.42 -25.53
CA TYR A 210 23.50 10.18 -25.97
C TYR A 210 22.93 9.65 -27.29
N GLU A 211 23.79 9.40 -28.28
CA GLU A 211 23.38 8.87 -29.59
C GLU A 211 22.86 7.43 -29.51
N VAL A 212 23.36 6.61 -28.59
CA VAL A 212 22.81 5.27 -28.32
C VAL A 212 21.44 5.37 -27.66
N LEU A 213 21.28 6.24 -26.66
CA LEU A 213 19.99 6.44 -25.98
C LEU A 213 18.92 6.99 -26.92
N ASP A 214 19.27 7.97 -27.77
CA ASP A 214 18.32 8.54 -28.74
C ASP A 214 17.84 7.49 -29.75
N ARG A 215 18.73 6.61 -30.20
CA ARG A 215 18.37 5.46 -31.06
C ARG A 215 17.49 4.44 -30.32
N LEU A 216 17.87 4.04 -29.10
CA LEU A 216 17.06 3.12 -28.29
C LEU A 216 15.64 3.66 -28.04
N LEU A 217 15.49 4.97 -27.84
CA LEU A 217 14.18 5.61 -27.72
C LEU A 217 13.39 5.55 -29.03
N GLN A 218 14.03 5.80 -30.17
CA GLN A 218 13.40 5.70 -31.49
C GLN A 218 12.92 4.28 -31.80
N ASP A 219 13.75 3.26 -31.53
CA ASP A 219 13.41 1.86 -31.81
C ASP A 219 12.32 1.30 -30.89
N ASN A 220 12.11 1.90 -29.71
CA ASN A 220 11.08 1.49 -28.75
C ASN A 220 9.82 2.39 -28.77
N LEU A 221 9.76 3.41 -29.65
CA LEU A 221 8.59 4.30 -29.79
C LEU A 221 7.39 3.64 -30.50
N ASP A 222 7.59 2.49 -31.17
CA ASP A 222 6.51 1.71 -31.79
C ASP A 222 5.51 1.12 -30.76
N PHE A 223 5.74 1.30 -29.45
CA PHE A 223 4.80 0.92 -28.38
C PHE A 223 3.71 1.96 -28.07
N LYS A 224 3.67 3.12 -28.74
CA LYS A 224 2.65 4.16 -28.47
C LYS A 224 1.33 3.98 -29.24
N ASP A 225 1.26 3.10 -30.24
CA ASP A 225 0.09 2.91 -31.10
C ASP A 225 -0.56 1.51 -31.00
N SER A 226 -0.53 0.87 -29.82
CA SER A 226 -1.30 -0.36 -29.54
C SER A 226 -2.12 -0.27 -28.26
#